data_AF-A0A9P7FSD7-F1
#
_entry.id   AF-A0A9P7FSD7-F1
#
_cell.length_a   1.000
_cell.length_b   1.000
_cell.length_c   1.000
_cell.angle_alpha   90.00
_cell.angle_beta   90.00
_cell.angle_gamma   90.00
#
_symmetry.space_group_name_H-M   'P 1'
#
loop_
_entity.id
_entity.type
_entity.pdbx_description
1 polymer ?
#
loop_
_entity_poly.entity_id
_entity_poly.type
_entity_poly.pdbx_seq_one_letter_code
_entity_poly.pdbx_strand_id
1 'polypeptide(L)'
;GVPPASVAEFTLQGAGNQDWYDVSLVDGYNLPMRISNNVGCPVAECAKDLGPDCPAPLKGPYDSVGFPVGCKSACFANLDGNQGLCEDHDVCPLLT
;
A
#
# COMPACT_ATOMS: atom_id res chain seq x y z
N GLY A 1 -6.02 3.93 -9.55
CA GLY A 1 -4.70 4.29 -10.11
C GLY A 1 -4.25 3.20 -11.07
N VAL A 2 -2.98 3.18 -11.43
CA VAL A 2 -2.35 2.00 -12.08
C VAL A 2 -1.31 1.47 -11.09
N PRO A 3 -1.51 0.25 -10.53
CA PRO A 3 -0.53 -0.40 -9.65
C PRO A 3 0.86 -0.58 -10.29
N PRO A 4 1.96 -0.53 -9.51
CA PRO A 4 1.99 -0.46 -8.06
C PRO A 4 1.75 0.96 -7.52
N ALA A 5 0.92 1.09 -6.49
CA ALA A 5 0.63 2.35 -5.83
C ALA A 5 0.30 2.13 -4.36
N SER A 6 0.96 2.90 -3.48
CA SER A 6 0.52 3.00 -2.09
C SER A 6 -0.80 3.77 -2.05
N VAL A 7 -1.79 3.25 -1.33
CA VAL A 7 -3.16 3.79 -1.30
C VAL A 7 -3.48 4.31 0.10
N ALA A 8 -4.07 5.51 0.15
CA ALA A 8 -4.71 6.02 1.35
C ALA A 8 -6.21 5.75 1.23
N GLU A 9 -6.76 4.97 2.13
CA GLU A 9 -8.16 4.58 2.11
C GLU A 9 -8.91 5.31 3.21
N PHE A 10 -10.12 5.74 2.89
CA PHE A 10 -10.97 6.48 3.81
C PHE A 10 -12.41 6.00 3.66
N THR A 11 -13.00 5.56 4.76
CA THR A 11 -14.44 5.41 4.89
C THR A 11 -14.93 6.52 5.82
N LEU A 12 -15.49 7.57 5.23
CA LEU A 12 -16.03 8.70 5.97
C LEU A 12 -17.46 8.40 6.43
N GLN A 13 -17.79 8.81 7.65
CA GLN A 13 -19.13 8.62 8.23
C GLN A 13 -19.60 7.15 8.18
N GLY A 14 -18.70 6.22 8.50
CA GLY A 14 -18.97 4.80 8.56
C GLY A 14 -19.86 4.40 9.75
N ALA A 15 -19.65 3.19 10.27
CA ALA A 15 -20.44 2.68 11.40
C ALA A 15 -20.41 3.65 12.59
N GLY A 16 -21.58 4.08 13.04
CA GLY A 16 -21.71 5.04 14.14
C GLY A 16 -21.20 6.45 13.84
N ASN A 17 -21.18 6.87 12.56
CA ASN A 17 -20.64 8.15 12.08
C ASN A 17 -19.14 8.33 12.37
N GLN A 18 -18.40 7.22 12.49
CA GLN A 18 -16.95 7.24 12.67
C GLN A 18 -16.24 7.20 11.31
N ASP A 19 -15.16 7.95 11.20
CA ASP A 19 -14.27 7.87 10.04
C ASP A 19 -13.25 6.76 10.27
N TRP A 20 -13.02 5.96 9.23
CA TRP A 20 -12.01 4.91 9.20
C TRP A 20 -11.00 5.24 8.10
N TYR A 21 -9.73 4.96 8.36
CA TYR A 21 -8.67 5.18 7.40
C TYR A 21 -7.51 4.24 7.65
N ASP A 22 -6.81 3.94 6.58
CA ASP A 22 -5.64 3.08 6.58
C ASP A 22 -4.74 3.40 5.38
N VAL A 23 -3.52 2.88 5.43
CA VAL A 23 -2.58 2.88 4.32
C VAL A 23 -2.47 1.45 3.84
N SER A 24 -2.90 1.20 2.60
CA SER A 24 -2.86 -0.12 1.98
C SER A 24 -1.76 -0.23 0.94
N LEU A 25 -1.12 -1.41 0.92
CA LEU A 25 -0.15 -1.85 -0.08
C LEU A 25 -0.67 -3.03 -0.91
N VAL A 26 -1.98 -3.31 -0.90
CA VAL A 26 -2.60 -4.33 -1.77
C VAL A 26 -2.31 -4.02 -3.23
N ASP A 27 -2.42 -2.75 -3.59
CA ASP A 27 -2.06 -2.23 -4.92
C ASP A 27 -0.55 -2.06 -5.09
N GLY A 28 0.29 -2.56 -4.18
CA GLY A 28 1.74 -2.40 -4.20
C GLY A 28 2.22 -1.10 -3.55
N TYR A 29 3.50 -0.79 -3.76
CA TYR A 29 4.19 0.35 -3.20
C TYR A 29 4.85 1.19 -4.31
N ASN A 30 4.75 2.51 -4.21
CA ASN A 30 5.51 3.45 -5.03
C ASN A 30 6.20 4.53 -4.21
N LEU A 31 5.58 5.01 -3.12
CA LEU A 31 6.10 6.08 -2.26
C LEU A 31 5.67 5.85 -0.80
N PRO A 32 6.45 6.33 0.20
CA PRO A 32 6.02 6.31 1.59
C PRO A 32 4.77 7.16 1.79
N MET A 33 3.89 6.73 2.70
CA MET A 33 2.60 7.38 2.92
C MET A 33 2.27 7.46 4.41
N ARG A 34 1.61 8.57 4.79
CA ARG A 34 1.16 8.83 6.15
C ARG A 34 -0.18 9.55 6.15
N ILE A 35 -1.12 9.06 6.93
CA ILE A 35 -2.39 9.69 7.25
C ILE A 35 -2.33 10.15 8.70
N SER A 36 -2.41 11.47 8.89
CA SER A 36 -2.47 12.10 10.21
C SER A 36 -3.60 13.11 10.25
N ASN A 37 -4.20 13.27 11.42
CA ASN A 37 -5.30 14.20 11.66
C ASN A 37 -4.95 15.20 12.77
N ASN A 38 -5.78 16.22 12.92
CA ASN A 38 -5.65 17.28 13.93
C ASN A 38 -6.56 17.08 15.15
N VAL A 39 -7.17 15.91 15.32
CA VAL A 39 -8.17 15.61 16.37
C VAL A 39 -7.77 14.46 17.31
N GLY A 40 -6.57 13.91 17.14
CA GLY A 40 -5.97 12.94 18.07
C GLY A 40 -6.24 11.47 17.78
N CYS A 41 -6.75 11.12 16.59
CA CYS A 41 -6.84 9.70 16.19
C CYS A 41 -5.45 9.14 15.81
N PRO A 42 -5.21 7.81 15.90
CA PRO A 42 -3.91 7.18 15.60
C PRO A 42 -3.38 7.52 14.20
N VAL A 43 -2.05 7.51 14.03
CA VAL A 43 -1.44 7.69 12.70
C VAL A 43 -1.49 6.35 11.96
N ALA A 44 -1.94 6.36 10.70
CA ALA A 44 -1.77 5.21 9.79
C ALA A 44 -0.64 5.54 8.81
N GLU A 45 0.40 4.71 8.74
CA GLU A 45 1.55 5.00 7.89
C GLU A 45 2.29 3.76 7.39
N CYS A 46 2.86 3.90 6.20
CA CYS A 46 3.97 3.12 5.72
C CYS A 46 5.13 4.09 5.44
N ALA A 47 5.87 4.42 6.49
CA ALA A 47 6.88 5.50 6.44
C ALA A 47 8.23 5.06 5.84
N LYS A 48 8.50 3.75 5.82
CA LYS A 48 9.76 3.22 5.29
C LYS A 48 9.73 3.25 3.76
N ASP A 49 10.84 3.68 3.16
CA ASP A 49 11.02 3.48 1.72
C ASP A 49 11.27 2.01 1.40
N LEU A 50 10.28 1.36 0.78
CA LEU A 50 10.35 -0.04 0.40
C LEU A 50 11.00 -0.26 -0.98
N GLY A 51 11.26 0.80 -1.75
CA GLY A 51 11.86 0.71 -3.09
C GLY A 51 13.21 -0.03 -3.10
N PRO A 52 14.17 0.35 -2.24
CA PRO A 52 15.48 -0.30 -2.15
C PRO A 52 15.41 -1.79 -1.77
N ASP A 53 14.49 -2.15 -0.86
CA ASP A 53 14.36 -3.48 -0.29
C ASP A 53 13.34 -4.37 -1.03
N CYS A 54 12.73 -3.88 -2.12
CA CYS A 54 11.72 -4.62 -2.85
C CYS A 54 12.28 -5.96 -3.37
N PRO A 55 11.66 -7.12 -3.06
CA PRO A 55 12.11 -8.41 -3.56
C PRO A 55 12.11 -8.50 -5.09
N ALA A 56 13.09 -9.20 -5.68
CA ALA A 56 13.23 -9.29 -7.14
C ALA A 56 11.95 -9.72 -7.90
N PRO A 57 11.13 -10.68 -7.42
CA PRO A 57 9.87 -11.05 -8.08
C PRO A 57 8.80 -9.95 -8.08
N LEU A 58 8.94 -8.97 -7.19
CA LEU A 58 7.98 -7.88 -6.98
C LEU A 58 8.45 -6.56 -7.60
N LYS A 59 9.74 -6.42 -7.94
CA LYS A 59 10.30 -5.19 -8.49
C LYS A 59 9.66 -4.82 -9.82
N GLY A 60 9.26 -3.55 -9.92
CA GLY A 60 8.78 -2.94 -11.15
C GLY A 60 7.40 -2.31 -10.99
N PRO A 61 6.87 -1.66 -12.03
CA PRO A 61 7.39 -1.58 -13.39
C PRO A 61 8.71 -0.81 -13.49
N TYR A 62 9.39 -0.94 -14.62
CA TYR A 62 10.64 -0.26 -14.88
C TYR A 62 10.41 0.92 -15.82
N ASP A 63 11.09 2.03 -15.57
CA ASP A 63 11.10 3.16 -16.49
C ASP A 63 12.03 2.91 -17.70
N SER A 64 12.21 3.93 -18.54
CA SER A 64 13.02 3.84 -19.76
C SER A 64 14.52 3.63 -19.52
N VAL A 65 15.01 3.85 -18.30
CA VAL A 65 16.42 3.63 -17.91
C VAL A 65 16.60 2.35 -17.10
N GLY A 66 15.53 1.58 -16.89
CA GLY A 66 15.57 0.32 -16.13
C GLY A 66 15.53 0.52 -14.62
N PHE A 67 15.09 1.67 -14.13
CA PHE A 67 14.86 1.90 -12.71
C PHE A 67 13.48 1.36 -12.29
N PRO A 68 13.37 0.55 -11.21
CA PRO A 68 12.09 0.09 -10.72
C PRO A 68 11.34 1.25 -10.05
N VAL A 69 10.24 1.70 -10.67
CA VAL A 69 9.43 2.82 -10.16
C VAL A 69 8.44 2.41 -9.07
N GLY A 70 8.48 1.16 -8.63
CA GLY A 70 7.66 0.64 -7.55
C GLY A 70 7.93 -0.82 -7.23
N CYS A 71 7.14 -1.33 -6.29
CA CYS A 71 7.15 -2.70 -5.82
C CYS A 71 5.72 -3.24 -5.88
N LYS A 72 5.48 -4.28 -6.66
CA LYS A 72 4.17 -4.95 -6.73
C LYS A 72 3.88 -5.65 -5.40
N SER A 73 2.62 -5.75 -5.03
CA SER A 73 2.20 -6.76 -4.04
C SER A 73 2.36 -8.16 -4.63
N ALA A 74 2.36 -9.18 -3.77
CA ALA A 74 2.38 -10.57 -4.21
C ALA A 74 1.19 -10.89 -5.14
N CYS A 75 0.04 -10.27 -4.90
CA CYS A 75 -1.15 -10.46 -5.72
C CYS A 75 -0.98 -9.88 -7.14
N PHE A 76 -0.49 -8.63 -7.27
CA PHE A 76 -0.22 -8.05 -8.60
C PHE A 76 0.96 -8.71 -9.32
N ALA A 77 1.86 -9.36 -8.58
CA ALA A 77 2.88 -10.23 -9.16
C ALA A 77 2.37 -11.66 -9.46
N ASN A 78 1.12 -11.97 -9.09
CA ASN A 78 0.47 -13.27 -9.28
C ASN A 78 1.31 -14.45 -8.78
N LEU A 79 1.95 -14.29 -7.61
CA LEU A 79 2.89 -15.29 -7.09
C LEU A 79 2.21 -16.59 -6.64
N ASP A 80 0.91 -16.55 -6.35
CA ASP A 80 0.09 -17.70 -5.98
C ASP A 80 -0.75 -18.27 -7.15
N GLY A 81 -0.69 -17.62 -8.33
CA GLY A 81 -1.47 -18.00 -9.50
C GLY A 81 -2.94 -17.57 -9.47
N ASN A 82 -3.35 -16.74 -8.50
CA ASN A 82 -4.73 -16.28 -8.38
C ASN A 82 -4.85 -14.78 -8.09
N GLN A 83 -4.51 -13.96 -9.09
CA GLN A 83 -4.66 -12.51 -9.05
C GLN A 83 -6.11 -12.02 -8.82
N GLY A 84 -7.13 -12.88 -8.93
CA GLY A 84 -8.52 -12.52 -8.64
C GLY A 84 -8.83 -12.29 -7.15
N LEU A 85 -7.91 -12.66 -6.25
CA LEU A 85 -8.09 -12.59 -4.78
C LEU A 85 -7.20 -11.51 -4.13
N CYS A 86 -6.94 -10.39 -4.81
CA CYS A 86 -6.25 -9.26 -4.19
C CYS A 86 -7.17 -8.60 -3.15
N GLU A 87 -7.14 -9.12 -1.92
CA GLU A 87 -7.88 -8.58 -0.77
C GLU A 87 -6.94 -7.85 0.20
N ASP A 88 -7.49 -6.91 0.98
CA ASP A 88 -6.84 -6.09 2.03
C ASP A 88 -6.39 -6.89 3.27
N HIS A 89 -5.62 -7.96 3.06
CA HIS A 89 -4.91 -8.64 4.16
C HIS A 89 -3.56 -7.99 4.47
N ASP A 90 -3.04 -7.13 3.58
CA ASP A 90 -1.76 -6.40 3.74
C ASP A 90 -1.96 -5.01 4.38
N VAL A 91 -2.81 -4.92 5.41
CA VAL A 91 -2.82 -3.75 6.29
C VAL A 91 -1.46 -3.73 6.97
N CYS A 92 -0.65 -2.70 6.71
CA CYS A 92 0.62 -2.52 7.42
C CYS A 92 0.29 -2.56 8.92
N PRO A 93 0.77 -3.56 9.68
CA PRO A 93 0.37 -3.70 11.06
C PRO A 93 0.79 -2.42 11.77
N LEU A 94 -0.19 -1.77 12.41
CA LEU A 94 0.01 -0.70 13.36
C LEU A 94 1.14 -1.11 14.31
N LEU A 95 2.35 -0.66 14.03
CA LEU A 95 3.46 -0.67 14.97
C LEU A 95 3.11 0.38 16.03
N THR A 96 2.31 -0.04 17.02
CA THR A 96 2.41 0.52 18.37
C THR A 96 3.61 -0.08 19.08
#